data_AF-A0A933ERF6-F1
#
_entry.id   AF-A0A933ERF6-F1
#
_cell.length_a   1.000
_cell.length_b   1.000
_cell.length_c   1.000
_cell.angle_alpha   90.00
_cell.angle_beta   90.00
_cell.angle_gamma   90.00
#
_symmetry.space_group_name_H-M   'P 1'
#
loop_
_entity.id
_entity.type
_entity.pdbx_description
1 polymer ?
#
loop_
_entity_poly.entity_id
_entity_poly.type
_entity_poly.pdbx_seq_one_letter_code
_entity_poly.pdbx_strand_id
1 'polypeptide(L)'
;MEERSEFKAGLQIADICWGGVGIGYIIGLSITVVVGIPLFVIAESSWLLAAAGLGGLLIGGFAVGRRVGARIALINGALTAVLYYLTVALAYLAASFLELLPEPLPGLPQGDSTFFFAWPLAQFVVGVTSAMIGSRFADQHVEGEG
;
A
#
# COMPACT_ATOMS: atom_id res chain seq x y z
N MET A 1 33.49 -15.51 7.25
CA MET A 1 32.53 -16.61 7.00
C MET A 1 31.31 -16.51 7.91
N GLU A 2 31.40 -15.72 8.98
CA GLU A 2 30.37 -15.45 10.01
C GLU A 2 29.31 -14.41 9.60
N GLU A 3 29.70 -13.34 8.88
CA GLU A 3 28.73 -12.40 8.29
C GLU A 3 27.74 -13.07 7.33
N ARG A 4 28.15 -14.14 6.65
CA ARG A 4 27.29 -14.85 5.71
C ARG A 4 26.28 -15.76 6.42
N SER A 5 26.55 -16.17 7.67
CA SER A 5 25.58 -16.89 8.50
C SER A 5 24.63 -15.95 9.22
N GLU A 6 25.08 -14.76 9.65
CA GLU A 6 24.19 -13.71 10.17
C GLU A 6 23.31 -13.14 9.07
N PHE A 7 23.83 -12.93 7.86
CA PHE A 7 23.02 -12.54 6.71
C PHE A 7 22.03 -13.63 6.31
N LYS A 8 22.41 -14.92 6.36
CA LYS A 8 21.47 -16.04 6.17
C LYS A 8 20.49 -16.21 7.34
N ALA A 9 20.81 -15.75 8.55
CA ALA A 9 19.92 -15.77 9.71
C ALA A 9 18.97 -14.54 9.73
N GLY A 10 19.40 -13.40 9.20
CA GLY A 10 18.58 -12.20 8.98
C GLY A 10 17.72 -12.28 7.72
N LEU A 11 18.16 -13.05 6.72
CA LEU A 11 17.44 -13.42 5.49
C LEU A 11 16.84 -14.84 5.59
N GLN A 12 16.94 -15.50 6.75
CA GLN A 12 16.13 -16.67 7.09
C GLN A 12 14.73 -16.12 7.31
N ILE A 13 14.03 -15.92 6.20
CA ILE A 13 12.58 -15.84 6.08
C ILE A 13 11.98 -15.20 7.34
N ALA A 14 11.94 -13.87 7.37
CA ALA A 14 10.84 -13.25 8.11
C ALA A 14 9.59 -14.03 7.69
N ASP A 15 8.88 -14.67 8.62
CA ASP A 15 7.71 -15.48 8.30
C ASP A 15 6.67 -14.56 7.66
N ILE A 16 6.78 -14.36 6.33
CA ILE A 16 5.94 -13.45 5.58
C ILE A 16 4.54 -14.04 5.67
N CYS A 17 3.64 -13.27 6.26
CA CYS A 17 2.25 -13.68 6.33
C CYS A 17 1.60 -13.35 4.98
N TRP A 18 1.80 -14.22 3.99
CA TRP A 18 1.23 -14.05 2.65
C TRP A 18 -0.29 -13.90 2.67
N GLY A 19 -0.97 -14.58 3.60
CA GLY A 19 -2.41 -14.40 3.82
C GLY A 19 -2.76 -12.98 4.30
N GLY A 20 -1.96 -12.42 5.22
CA GLY A 20 -2.12 -11.04 5.68
C GLY A 20 -1.88 -10.04 4.56
N VAL A 21 -0.76 -10.18 3.84
CA VAL A 21 -0.41 -9.34 2.67
C VAL A 21 -1.52 -9.38 1.62
N GLY A 22 -2.03 -10.57 1.29
CA GLY A 22 -3.12 -10.74 0.33
C GLY A 22 -4.40 -10.01 0.76
N ILE A 23 -4.75 -10.06 2.04
CA ILE A 23 -5.93 -9.36 2.56
C ILE A 23 -5.75 -7.84 2.51
N GLY A 24 -4.60 -7.34 2.96
CA GLY A 24 -4.31 -5.91 2.89
C GLY A 24 -4.37 -5.38 1.45
N TYR A 25 -3.82 -6.15 0.52
CA TYR A 25 -3.85 -5.85 -0.90
C TYR A 25 -5.28 -5.84 -1.47
N ILE A 26 -6.09 -6.86 -1.17
CA ILE A 26 -7.49 -6.94 -1.63
C ILE A 26 -8.30 -5.78 -1.06
N ILE A 27 -8.14 -5.44 0.23
CA ILE A 27 -8.82 -4.29 0.85
C ILE A 27 -8.44 -3.00 0.13
N GLY A 28 -7.14 -2.79 -0.08
CA GLY A 28 -6.62 -1.61 -0.77
C GLY A 28 -7.24 -1.46 -2.15
N LEU A 29 -7.18 -2.51 -2.97
CA LEU A 29 -7.77 -2.50 -4.32
C LEU A 29 -9.28 -2.33 -4.31
N SER A 30 -9.98 -3.00 -3.39
CA SER A 30 -11.45 -2.92 -3.31
C SER A 30 -11.90 -1.50 -3.03
N ILE A 31 -11.23 -0.78 -2.13
CA ILE A 31 -11.54 0.63 -1.84
C ILE A 31 -11.21 1.51 -3.05
N THR A 32 -10.09 1.27 -3.72
CA THR A 32 -9.75 2.01 -4.94
C THR A 32 -10.77 1.81 -6.06
N VAL A 33 -11.28 0.59 -6.23
CA VAL A 33 -12.29 0.28 -7.25
C VAL A 33 -13.67 0.83 -6.85
N VAL A 34 -14.10 0.64 -5.61
CA VAL A 34 -15.46 0.98 -5.16
C VAL A 34 -15.61 2.47 -4.86
N VAL A 35 -14.54 3.14 -4.41
CA VAL A 35 -14.57 4.55 -4.02
C VAL A 35 -13.74 5.39 -4.98
N GLY A 36 -12.50 4.96 -5.25
CA GLY A 36 -11.56 5.73 -6.07
C GLY A 36 -12.02 5.91 -7.51
N ILE A 37 -12.43 4.84 -8.21
CA ILE A 37 -12.89 4.92 -9.60
C ILE A 37 -14.13 5.80 -9.73
N PRO A 38 -15.19 5.65 -8.91
CA PRO A 38 -16.34 6.57 -8.99
C PRO A 38 -15.96 8.03 -8.74
N LEU A 39 -15.13 8.32 -7.73
CA LEU A 39 -14.66 9.69 -7.48
C LEU A 39 -13.86 10.25 -8.64
N PHE A 40 -13.01 9.43 -9.26
CA PHE A 40 -12.27 9.79 -10.46
C PHE A 40 -13.20 10.11 -11.63
N VAL A 41 -14.21 9.28 -11.89
CA VAL A 41 -15.15 9.50 -13.00
C VAL A 41 -16.00 10.75 -12.79
N ILE A 42 -16.41 11.03 -11.54
CA ILE A 42 -17.29 12.18 -11.24
C ILE A 42 -16.51 13.51 -11.25
N ALA A 43 -15.29 13.51 -10.69
CA ALA A 43 -14.52 14.73 -10.48
C ALA A 43 -13.37 14.91 -11.49
N GLU A 44 -13.18 13.95 -12.39
CA GLU A 44 -12.10 13.89 -13.39
C GLU A 44 -10.71 14.14 -12.77
N SER A 45 -10.51 13.64 -11.54
CA SER A 45 -9.34 13.97 -10.73
C SER A 45 -8.53 12.73 -10.33
N SER A 46 -7.32 12.62 -10.89
CA SER A 46 -6.35 11.57 -10.55
C SER A 46 -5.86 11.65 -9.10
N TRP A 47 -5.89 12.83 -8.48
CA TRP A 47 -5.51 13.02 -7.07
C TRP A 47 -6.55 12.43 -6.11
N LEU A 48 -7.84 12.49 -6.45
CA LEU A 48 -8.89 11.84 -5.65
C LEU A 48 -8.80 10.32 -5.74
N LEU A 49 -8.48 9.78 -6.93
CA LEU A 49 -8.17 8.36 -7.10
C LEU A 49 -6.97 7.95 -6.23
N ALA A 50 -5.89 8.74 -6.29
CA ALA A 50 -4.69 8.54 -5.50
C ALA A 50 -4.97 8.57 -3.99
N ALA A 51 -5.78 9.53 -3.52
CA ALA A 51 -6.16 9.67 -2.12
C ALA A 51 -7.05 8.51 -1.64
N ALA A 52 -8.02 8.08 -2.45
CA ALA A 52 -8.83 6.90 -2.16
C ALA A 52 -7.97 5.64 -2.04
N GLY A 53 -6.96 5.50 -2.92
CA GLY A 53 -5.99 4.42 -2.86
C GLY A 53 -5.12 4.44 -1.60
N LEU A 54 -4.68 5.62 -1.16
CA LEU A 54 -3.98 5.78 0.11
C LEU A 54 -4.87 5.40 1.30
N GLY A 55 -6.14 5.81 1.30
CA GLY A 55 -7.12 5.40 2.31
C GLY A 55 -7.32 3.88 2.32
N GLY A 56 -7.39 3.26 1.14
CA GLY A 56 -7.45 1.82 0.99
C GLY A 56 -6.24 1.09 1.58
N LEU A 57 -5.04 1.56 1.25
CA LEU A 57 -3.78 1.03 1.82
C LEU A 57 -3.66 1.26 3.32
N LEU A 58 -4.18 2.37 3.84
CA LEU A 58 -4.21 2.63 5.28
C LEU A 58 -5.05 1.58 6.00
N ILE A 59 -6.25 1.28 5.51
CA ILE A 59 -7.14 0.27 6.10
C ILE A 59 -6.57 -1.13 5.90
N GLY A 60 -6.08 -1.43 4.69
CA GLY A 60 -5.48 -2.71 4.34
C GLY A 60 -4.23 -3.01 5.17
N GLY A 61 -3.29 -2.06 5.23
CA GLY A 61 -2.06 -2.17 6.01
C GLY A 61 -2.36 -2.31 7.51
N PHE A 62 -3.28 -1.52 8.06
CA PHE A 62 -3.72 -1.68 9.44
C PHE A 62 -4.30 -3.07 9.72
N ALA A 63 -5.13 -3.59 8.81
CA ALA A 63 -5.69 -4.95 8.93
C ALA A 63 -4.61 -6.05 8.86
N VAL A 64 -3.58 -5.88 8.03
CA VAL A 64 -2.41 -6.76 8.00
C VAL A 64 -1.69 -6.72 9.34
N GLY A 65 -1.40 -5.51 9.83
CA GLY A 65 -0.72 -5.25 11.09
C GLY A 65 -1.39 -5.96 12.26
N ARG A 66 -2.71 -5.89 12.35
CA ARG A 66 -3.48 -6.55 13.43
C ARG A 66 -3.35 -8.08 13.48
N ARG A 67 -2.91 -8.71 12.38
CA ARG A 67 -2.81 -10.17 12.26
C ARG A 67 -1.39 -10.68 12.44
N VAL A 68 -0.42 -9.79 12.56
CA VAL A 68 1.01 -10.14 12.56
C VAL A 68 1.74 -9.40 13.67
N GLY A 69 2.72 -10.05 14.28
CA GLY A 69 3.53 -9.40 15.31
C GLY A 69 4.34 -8.23 14.77
N ALA A 70 4.72 -7.30 15.65
CA ALA A 70 5.44 -6.07 15.32
C ALA A 70 6.70 -6.27 14.47
N ARG A 71 7.40 -7.40 14.64
CA ARG A 71 8.62 -7.74 13.89
C ARG A 71 8.37 -7.96 12.38
N ILE A 72 7.19 -8.48 12.03
CA ILE A 72 6.84 -8.88 10.65
C ILE A 72 5.93 -7.83 9.99
N ALA A 73 5.23 -7.01 10.80
CA ALA A 73 4.33 -5.96 10.35
C ALA A 73 4.97 -4.99 9.35
N LEU A 74 6.21 -4.59 9.57
CA LEU A 74 6.94 -3.69 8.67
C LEU A 74 7.12 -4.31 7.28
N ILE A 75 7.60 -5.56 7.21
CA ILE A 75 7.87 -6.26 5.95
C ILE A 75 6.56 -6.53 5.21
N ASN A 76 5.52 -6.99 5.91
CA ASN A 76 4.23 -7.25 5.27
C ASN A 76 3.54 -5.97 4.81
N GLY A 77 3.64 -4.86 5.57
CA GLY A 77 3.14 -3.55 5.15
C GLY A 77 3.85 -3.04 3.89
N ALA A 78 5.18 -3.17 3.85
CA ALA A 78 5.99 -2.84 2.68
C ALA A 78 5.61 -3.69 1.45
N LEU A 79 5.49 -5.02 1.61
CA LEU A 79 5.08 -5.92 0.53
C LEU A 79 3.68 -5.62 0.02
N THR A 80 2.75 -5.32 0.92
CA THR A 80 1.38 -4.92 0.57
C THR A 80 1.38 -3.64 -0.28
N ALA A 81 2.13 -2.61 0.16
CA ALA A 81 2.27 -1.36 -0.57
C ALA A 81 2.92 -1.56 -1.95
N VAL A 82 3.96 -2.37 -2.04
CA VAL A 82 4.66 -2.66 -3.31
C VAL A 82 3.74 -3.39 -4.29
N LEU A 83 3.06 -4.46 -3.85
CA LEU A 83 2.14 -5.21 -4.71
C LEU A 83 0.97 -4.35 -5.19
N TYR A 84 0.41 -3.55 -4.28
CA TYR A 84 -0.63 -2.58 -4.60
C TYR A 84 -0.12 -1.56 -5.64
N TYR A 85 1.04 -0.94 -5.39
CA TYR A 85 1.63 0.04 -6.29
C TYR A 85 1.86 -0.54 -7.68
N LEU A 86 2.49 -1.72 -7.78
CA LEU A 86 2.76 -2.36 -9.08
C LEU A 86 1.47 -2.60 -9.87
N THR A 87 0.42 -3.05 -9.20
CA THR A 87 -0.88 -3.31 -9.83
C THR A 87 -1.51 -2.03 -10.34
N VAL A 88 -1.54 -0.99 -9.51
CA VAL A 88 -2.14 0.29 -9.89
C VAL A 88 -1.31 0.99 -10.96
N ALA A 89 0.03 0.91 -10.89
CA ALA A 89 0.92 1.44 -11.91
C ALA A 89 0.72 0.75 -13.27
N LEU A 90 0.55 -0.57 -13.29
CA LEU A 90 0.21 -1.31 -14.51
C LEU A 90 -1.16 -0.89 -15.06
N ALA A 91 -2.17 -0.74 -14.20
CA ALA A 91 -3.49 -0.27 -14.61
C ALA A 91 -3.44 1.16 -15.17
N TYR A 92 -2.67 2.05 -14.54
CA TYR A 92 -2.47 3.43 -14.98
C TYR A 92 -1.74 3.48 -16.32
N LEU A 93 -0.69 2.66 -16.49
CA LEU A 93 0.03 2.55 -17.76
C LEU A 93 -0.90 2.06 -18.88
N ALA A 94 -1.71 1.03 -18.61
CA ALA A 94 -2.71 0.54 -19.57
C ALA A 94 -3.76 1.60 -19.93
N ALA A 95 -4.29 2.32 -18.93
CA ALA A 95 -5.25 3.40 -19.15
C ALA A 95 -4.65 4.56 -19.95
N SER A 96 -3.36 4.86 -19.75
CA SER A 96 -2.62 5.86 -20.54
C SER A 96 -2.50 5.45 -22.00
N PHE A 97 -2.14 4.19 -22.29
CA PHE A 97 -2.09 3.66 -23.65
C PHE A 97 -3.45 3.67 -24.37
N LEU A 98 -4.55 3.64 -23.60
CA LEU A 98 -5.91 3.67 -24.12
C LEU A 98 -6.53 5.08 -24.13
N GLU A 99 -5.75 6.11 -23.78
CA GLU A 99 -6.21 7.52 -23.73
C GLU A 99 -7.42 7.73 -22.80
N LEU A 100 -7.54 6.91 -21.74
CA LEU A 100 -8.67 6.95 -20.80
C LEU A 100 -8.45 7.91 -19.61
N LEU A 101 -7.27 8.51 -19.50
CA LEU A 101 -6.90 9.34 -18.37
C LEU A 101 -7.07 10.84 -18.69
N PRO A 102 -7.81 11.60 -17.88
CA PRO A 102 -7.90 13.04 -18.00
C PRO A 102 -6.54 13.68 -17.66
N GLU A 103 -6.34 14.92 -18.12
CA GLU A 103 -5.14 15.68 -17.80
C GLU A 103 -5.00 15.83 -16.27
N PRO A 104 -3.82 15.53 -15.70
CA PRO A 104 -3.68 15.38 -14.25
C PRO A 104 -3.94 16.68 -13.45
N LEU A 105 -3.88 17.87 -14.09
CA LEU A 105 -4.21 19.20 -13.57
C LEU A 105 -4.48 20.17 -14.74
N PRO A 106 -5.46 21.10 -14.66
CA PRO A 106 -5.61 22.17 -15.65
C PRO A 106 -4.35 23.04 -15.70
N GLY A 107 -3.63 23.03 -16.83
CA GLY A 107 -2.48 23.91 -17.07
C GLY A 107 -1.11 23.35 -16.67
N LEU A 108 -1.01 22.07 -16.27
CA LEU A 108 0.29 21.39 -16.10
C LEU A 108 0.46 20.30 -17.19
N PRO A 109 1.67 20.14 -17.75
CA PRO A 109 1.91 19.12 -18.77
C PRO A 109 1.53 17.72 -18.25
N GLN A 110 0.95 16.90 -19.12
CA GLN A 110 0.84 15.45 -18.88
C GLN A 110 2.20 14.91 -18.43
N GLY A 111 2.25 14.29 -17.24
CA GLY A 111 3.49 13.73 -16.71
C GLY A 111 4.24 14.64 -15.72
N ASP A 112 3.54 15.38 -14.86
CA ASP A 112 4.17 15.95 -13.67
C ASP A 112 4.84 14.82 -12.87
N SER A 113 6.16 14.78 -12.96
CA SER A 113 7.03 13.77 -12.35
C SER A 113 6.85 13.71 -10.83
N THR A 114 6.30 14.77 -10.23
CA THR A 114 5.90 14.83 -8.83
C THR A 114 4.85 13.78 -8.50
N PHE A 115 3.85 13.53 -9.36
CA PHE A 115 2.83 12.50 -9.12
C PHE A 115 3.48 11.11 -9.10
N PHE A 116 4.35 10.82 -10.07
CA PHE A 116 5.03 9.53 -10.17
C PHE A 116 6.12 9.32 -9.11
N PHE A 117 6.58 10.36 -8.43
CA PHE A 117 7.57 10.25 -7.36
C PHE A 117 6.96 10.29 -5.95
N ALA A 118 6.08 11.26 -5.70
CA ALA A 118 5.48 11.48 -4.39
C ALA A 118 4.43 10.42 -4.05
N TRP A 119 3.65 9.96 -5.03
CA TRP A 119 2.56 9.02 -4.77
C TRP A 119 3.04 7.61 -4.39
N PRO A 120 4.02 6.98 -5.07
CA PRO A 120 4.55 5.68 -4.64
C PRO A 120 5.19 5.77 -3.25
N LEU A 121 5.89 6.86 -2.96
CA LEU A 121 6.48 7.11 -1.64
C LEU A 121 5.39 7.21 -0.57
N ALA A 122 4.32 7.97 -0.84
CA ALA A 122 3.18 8.08 0.07
C ALA A 122 2.51 6.73 0.30
N GLN A 123 2.30 5.92 -0.74
CA GLN A 123 1.75 4.56 -0.61
C GLN A 123 2.63 3.67 0.25
N PHE A 124 3.95 3.72 0.04
CA PHE A 124 4.90 2.95 0.83
C PHE A 124 4.88 3.35 2.30
N VAL A 125 4.96 4.66 2.58
CA VAL A 125 4.91 5.20 3.95
C VAL A 125 3.59 4.81 4.62
N VAL A 126 2.45 5.00 3.95
CA VAL A 126 1.13 4.66 4.49
C VAL A 126 1.00 3.16 4.76
N GLY A 127 1.40 2.31 3.81
CA GLY A 127 1.32 0.86 3.98
C GLY A 127 2.18 0.33 5.13
N VAL A 128 3.40 0.86 5.29
CA VAL A 128 4.29 0.48 6.39
C VAL A 128 3.78 1.02 7.73
N THR A 129 3.48 2.32 7.81
CA THR A 129 3.06 2.95 9.07
C THR A 129 1.74 2.39 9.58
N SER A 130 0.75 2.20 8.71
CA SER A 130 -0.54 1.61 9.10
C SER A 130 -0.38 0.17 9.59
N ALA A 131 0.47 -0.65 8.96
CA ALA A 131 0.75 -2.00 9.43
C ALA A 131 1.46 -2.01 10.79
N MET A 132 2.44 -1.12 11.00
CA MET A 132 3.09 -0.98 12.30
C MET A 132 2.11 -0.54 13.39
N ILE A 133 1.22 0.41 13.10
CA ILE A 133 0.19 0.84 14.04
C ILE A 133 -0.75 -0.34 14.34
N GLY A 134 -1.21 -1.05 13.31
CA GLY A 134 -2.09 -2.21 13.45
C GLY A 134 -1.51 -3.30 14.37
N SER A 135 -0.21 -3.60 14.26
CA SER A 135 0.42 -4.60 15.13
C SER A 135 0.51 -4.13 16.58
N ARG A 136 0.80 -2.85 16.82
CA ARG A 136 0.87 -2.31 18.19
C ARG A 136 -0.49 -2.37 18.89
N PHE A 137 -1.58 -2.13 18.17
CA PHE A 137 -2.93 -2.27 18.69
C PHE A 137 -3.29 -3.72 19.05
N ALA A 138 -2.79 -4.70 18.28
CA ALA A 138 -2.99 -6.11 18.59
C ALA A 138 -2.20 -6.53 19.83
N ASP A 139 -0.94 -6.10 19.97
CA ASP A 139 -0.09 -6.42 21.12
C ASP A 139 -0.69 -5.90 22.44
N GLN A 140 -1.26 -4.69 22.44
CA GLN A 140 -1.91 -4.09 23.62
C GLN A 140 -3.17 -4.83 24.08
N HIS A 141 -3.91 -5.47 23.18
CA HIS A 141 -5.08 -6.26 23.57
C HIS A 141 -4.69 -7.56 24.28
N VAL A 142 -3.52 -8.12 23.98
CA VAL A 142 -3.05 -9.36 24.61
C VAL A 142 -2.56 -9.10 26.05
N GLU A 143 -1.97 -7.93 26.32
CA GLU A 143 -1.50 -7.57 27.68
C GLU A 143 -2.63 -7.17 28.63
N GLY A 144 -3.78 -6.73 28.12
CA GLY A 144 -4.93 -6.31 28.94
C GLY A 144 -5.83 -7.45 29.43
N GLU A 145 -5.64 -8.67 28.93
CA GLU A 145 -6.42 -9.86 29.30
C GLU A 145 -5.67 -10.82 30.25
N GLY A 146 -4.49 -10.42 30.74
CA GLY A 146 -3.62 -11.21 31.64
C GLY A 146 -3.74 -10.86 33.12
#